data_AF-A0A355TQV1-F1
#
_entry.id   AF-A0A355TQV1-F1
#
_cell.length_a   1.000
_cell.length_b   1.000
_cell.length_c   1.000
_cell.angle_alpha   90.00
_cell.angle_beta   90.00
_cell.angle_gamma   90.00
#
_symmetry.space_group_name_H-M   'P 1'
#
loop_
_entity.id
_entity.type
_entity.pdbx_description
1 polymer ?
#
loop_
_entity_poly.entity_id
_entity_poly.type
_entity_poly.pdbx_seq_one_letter_code
_entity_poly.pdbx_strand_id
1 'polypeptide(L)'
;MGTDEKTVLFVVGRDSVVEARRMLGYCEKADVFLVGRGLLLPTVMFPKRKVYALREEAELMGVGNKSGEGLHLVEAAEMVDILLEHKVYNFS
;
A
#
# COMPACT_ATOMS: atom_id res chain seq x y z
N MET A 1 21.64 20.16 7.03
CA MET A 1 20.24 20.01 7.48
C MET A 1 19.58 19.06 6.51
N GLY A 2 19.45 17.78 6.87
CA GLY A 2 18.71 16.82 6.06
C GLY A 2 17.24 17.08 6.30
N THR A 3 16.49 17.44 5.26
CA THR A 3 15.03 17.35 5.31
C THR A 3 14.72 15.86 5.46
N ASP A 4 14.20 15.44 6.62
CA ASP A 4 13.59 14.11 6.77
C ASP A 4 12.36 14.07 5.85
N GLU A 5 12.58 13.76 4.58
CA GLU A 5 11.50 13.53 3.65
C GLU A 5 10.79 12.25 4.07
N LYS A 6 9.59 12.44 4.62
CA LYS A 6 8.64 11.37 4.88
C LYS A 6 8.52 10.49 3.63
N THR A 7 8.63 9.18 3.81
CA THR A 7 8.34 8.20 2.76
C THR A 7 6.92 8.44 2.24
N VAL A 8 6.71 8.28 0.94
CA VAL A 8 5.38 8.48 0.35
C VAL A 8 4.56 7.21 0.52
N LEU A 9 3.29 7.32 0.88
CA LEU A 9 2.34 6.19 0.90
C LEU A 9 1.30 6.39 -0.19
N PHE A 10 1.23 5.42 -1.11
CA PHE A 10 0.24 5.38 -2.17
C PHE A 10 -0.93 4.53 -1.71
N VAL A 11 -2.12 5.12 -1.59
CA VAL A 11 -3.35 4.36 -1.33
C VAL A 11 -3.94 3.95 -2.67
N VAL A 12 -4.05 2.65 -2.94
CA VAL A 12 -4.30 2.09 -4.27
C VAL A 12 -5.50 1.15 -4.25
N GLY A 13 -6.50 1.47 -5.07
CA GLY A 13 -7.62 0.60 -5.40
C GLY A 13 -7.38 -0.18 -6.69
N ARG A 14 -8.31 -1.07 -7.04
CA ARG A 14 -8.20 -1.86 -8.29
C ARG A 14 -8.27 -0.99 -9.53
N ASP A 15 -9.13 0.01 -9.53
CA ASP A 15 -9.41 0.84 -10.71
C ASP A 15 -8.30 1.88 -10.95
N SER A 16 -7.48 2.16 -9.94
CA SER A 16 -6.41 3.16 -9.99
C SER A 16 -4.99 2.61 -10.03
N VAL A 17 -4.83 1.28 -10.04
CA VAL A 17 -3.51 0.63 -10.04
C VAL A 17 -2.63 1.04 -11.23
N VAL A 18 -3.22 1.30 -12.40
CA VAL A 18 -2.47 1.69 -13.61
C VAL A 18 -1.81 3.05 -13.41
N GLU A 19 -2.57 4.02 -12.89
CA GLU A 19 -2.06 5.36 -12.61
C GLU A 19 -1.05 5.34 -11.46
N ALA A 20 -1.38 4.65 -10.36
CA ALA A 20 -0.49 4.51 -9.22
C ALA A 20 0.86 3.92 -9.63
N ARG A 21 0.89 2.88 -10.48
CA ARG A 21 2.14 2.28 -10.97
C ARG A 21 2.95 3.22 -11.85
N ARG A 22 2.30 4.02 -12.70
CA ARG A 22 2.98 5.03 -13.50
C ARG A 22 3.67 6.05 -12.58
N MET A 23 2.98 6.51 -11.55
CA MET A 23 3.48 7.48 -10.59
C MET A 23 4.59 6.91 -9.68
N LEU A 24 4.49 5.64 -9.27
CA LEU A 24 5.54 4.93 -8.53
C LEU A 24 6.87 4.83 -9.31
N GLY A 25 6.83 4.89 -10.64
CA GLY A 25 8.03 4.94 -11.49
C GLY A 25 8.85 6.23 -11.33
N TYR A 26 8.23 7.30 -10.83
CA TYR A 26 8.89 8.60 -10.60
C TYR A 26 9.19 8.86 -9.11
N CYS A 27 8.78 7.95 -8.20
CA CYS A 27 8.96 8.12 -6.76
C CYS A 27 9.85 7.01 -6.22
N GLU A 28 11.13 7.29 -5.98
CA GLU A 28 12.08 6.26 -5.53
C GLU A 28 11.72 5.71 -4.13
N LYS A 29 11.22 6.56 -3.23
CA LYS A 29 10.91 6.21 -1.84
C LYS A 29 9.41 6.27 -1.56
N ALA A 30 8.71 5.23 -1.97
CA ALA A 30 7.28 5.05 -1.78
C ALA A 30 6.96 3.64 -1.30
N ASP A 31 5.93 3.54 -0.46
CA ASP A 31 5.24 2.33 -0.05
C ASP A 31 3.79 2.36 -0.55
N VAL A 32 3.12 1.21 -0.52
CA VAL A 32 1.79 1.02 -1.09
C VAL A 32 0.83 0.51 -0.02
N PHE A 33 -0.37 1.07 0.04
CA PHE A 33 -1.47 0.59 0.86
C PHE A 33 -2.64 0.18 -0.06
N LEU A 34 -2.98 -1.10 -0.08
CA LEU A 34 -4.08 -1.62 -0.89
C LEU A 34 -5.40 -1.50 -0.15
N VAL A 35 -6.44 -1.06 -0.85
CA VAL A 35 -7.81 -0.92 -0.32
C VAL A 35 -8.84 -1.56 -1.25
N GLY A 36 -9.96 -2.01 -0.70
CA GLY A 36 -11.08 -2.59 -1.43
C GLY A 36 -10.68 -3.73 -2.35
N ARG A 37 -11.12 -3.66 -3.61
CA ARG A 37 -10.74 -4.66 -4.63
C ARG A 37 -9.24 -4.64 -4.99
N GLY A 38 -8.49 -3.64 -4.52
CA GLY A 38 -7.04 -3.56 -4.65
C GLY A 38 -6.32 -4.71 -3.93
N LEU A 39 -6.91 -5.28 -2.89
CA LEU A 39 -6.35 -6.43 -2.17
C LEU A 39 -6.25 -7.71 -3.02
N LEU A 40 -6.95 -7.77 -4.16
CA LEU A 40 -6.87 -8.86 -5.12
C LEU A 40 -5.71 -8.70 -6.12
N LEU A 41 -4.96 -7.60 -6.04
CA LEU A 41 -3.81 -7.34 -6.90
C LEU A 41 -2.59 -8.11 -6.42
N PRO A 42 -1.83 -8.75 -7.33
CA PRO A 42 -0.62 -9.45 -6.94
C PRO A 42 0.50 -8.45 -6.54
N THR A 43 1.15 -8.68 -5.40
CA THR A 43 2.19 -7.81 -4.84
C THR A 43 3.38 -7.59 -5.76
N VAL A 44 3.67 -8.56 -6.65
CA VAL A 44 4.72 -8.44 -7.68
C VAL A 44 4.52 -7.26 -8.64
N MET A 45 3.33 -6.64 -8.67
CA MET A 45 3.07 -5.39 -9.40
C MET A 45 3.80 -4.18 -8.80
N PHE A 46 4.25 -4.28 -7.55
CA PHE A 46 4.90 -3.23 -6.77
C PHE A 46 6.31 -3.67 -6.34
N PRO A 47 7.25 -3.88 -7.28
CA PRO A 47 8.58 -4.38 -6.95
C PRO A 47 9.36 -3.39 -6.09
N LYS A 48 10.10 -3.89 -5.09
CA LYS A 48 10.91 -3.11 -4.14
C LYS A 48 10.10 -2.18 -3.22
N ARG A 49 8.78 -2.32 -3.16
CA ARG A 49 7.87 -1.55 -2.31
C ARG A 49 7.43 -2.38 -1.14
N LYS A 50 7.23 -1.77 0.03
CA LYS A 50 6.41 -2.41 1.06
C LYS A 50 4.95 -2.25 0.67
N VAL A 51 4.20 -3.34 0.75
CA VAL A 51 2.78 -3.36 0.39
C VAL A 51 1.99 -3.72 1.63
N TYR A 52 1.12 -2.82 2.06
CA TYR A 52 0.28 -2.93 3.24
C TYR A 52 -1.19 -3.16 2.84
N ALA A 53 -1.94 -3.81 3.72
CA ALA A 53 -3.41 -3.84 3.67
C ALA A 53 -3.97 -3.99 5.09
N LEU A 54 -5.17 -3.47 5.32
CA LEU A 54 -5.87 -3.65 6.58
C LEU A 54 -6.25 -5.13 6.74
N ARG A 55 -5.90 -5.75 7.88
CA ARG A 55 -6.11 -7.18 8.13
C ARG A 55 -7.59 -7.54 8.02
N GLU A 56 -8.45 -6.76 8.66
CA GLU A 56 -9.89 -6.99 8.72
C GLU A 56 -10.51 -6.98 7.31
N GLU A 57 -10.04 -6.08 6.44
CA GLU A 57 -10.48 -6.02 5.05
C GLU A 57 -9.98 -7.24 4.25
N ALA A 58 -8.74 -7.67 4.48
CA ALA A 58 -8.17 -8.84 3.83
C ALA A 58 -8.91 -10.13 4.22
N GLU A 59 -9.33 -10.25 5.48
CA GLU A 59 -10.13 -11.37 5.98
C GLU A 59 -11.52 -11.39 5.33
N LEU A 60 -12.22 -10.25 5.28
CA LEU A 60 -13.52 -10.11 4.61
C LEU A 60 -13.47 -10.47 3.13
N MET A 61 -12.35 -10.15 2.46
CA MET A 61 -12.12 -10.43 1.05
C MET A 61 -11.62 -11.86 0.78
N GLY A 62 -11.43 -12.69 1.82
CA GLY A 62 -10.94 -14.06 1.70
C GLY A 62 -9.48 -14.16 1.25
N VAL A 63 -8.70 -13.10 1.40
CA VAL A 63 -7.26 -13.01 1.07
C VAL A 63 -6.35 -13.07 2.29
N GLY A 64 -6.90 -13.02 3.51
CA GLY A 64 -6.15 -13.05 4.77
C GLY A 64 -5.17 -14.24 4.92
N ASN A 65 -5.48 -15.39 4.32
CA ASN A 65 -4.60 -16.58 4.32
C ASN A 65 -3.80 -16.78 3.03
N LYS A 66 -4.01 -15.93 2.02
CA LYS A 66 -3.30 -15.94 0.73
C LYS A 66 -2.33 -14.76 0.65
N SER A 67 -1.72 -14.38 1.76
CA SER A 67 -0.63 -13.42 1.79
C SER A 67 0.52 -13.98 0.93
N GLY A 68 0.48 -13.67 -0.36
CA GLY A 68 1.59 -13.88 -1.26
C GLY A 68 2.81 -13.17 -0.68
N GLU A 69 4.00 -13.68 -1.00
CA GLU A 69 5.26 -13.07 -0.56
C GLU A 69 5.20 -11.54 -0.73
N GLY A 70 5.33 -10.82 0.38
CA GLY A 70 5.43 -9.36 0.41
C GLY A 70 4.16 -8.55 0.72
N LEU A 71 3.00 -9.16 1.03
CA LEU A 71 1.85 -8.42 1.58
C LEU A 71 1.90 -8.36 3.11
N HIS A 72 1.95 -7.15 3.66
CA HIS A 72 1.94 -6.88 5.10
C HIS A 72 0.51 -6.56 5.55
N LEU A 73 -0.11 -7.49 6.26
CA LEU A 73 -1.41 -7.26 6.90
C LEU A 73 -1.20 -6.53 8.23
N VAL A 74 -1.85 -5.38 8.39
CA VAL A 74 -1.72 -4.51 9.57
C VAL A 74 -3.06 -4.33 10.26
N GLU A 75 -3.03 -4.12 11.57
CA GLU A 75 -4.22 -3.75 12.34
C GLU A 75 -4.57 -2.27 12.12
N ALA A 76 -5.80 -1.88 12.46
CA ALA A 76 -6.23 -0.48 12.36
C ALA A 76 -5.32 0.51 13.12
N ALA A 77 -4.77 0.12 14.27
CA ALA A 77 -3.85 0.97 15.04
C ALA A 77 -2.53 1.21 14.27
N GLU A 78 -1.94 0.15 13.72
CA GLU A 78 -0.70 0.22 12.94
C GLU A 78 -0.90 1.00 11.63
N MET A 79 -2.08 0.88 11.00
CA MET A 79 -2.46 1.68 9.83
C MET A 79 -2.42 3.18 10.15
N VAL A 80 -2.90 3.60 11.32
CA VAL A 80 -2.88 5.01 11.72
C VAL A 80 -1.44 5.51 11.84
N ASP A 81 -0.56 4.72 12.46
CA ASP A 81 0.87 5.06 12.58
C ASP A 81 1.52 5.21 11.19
N ILE A 82 1.29 4.25 10.30
CA ILE A 82 1.76 4.31 8.90
C ILE A 82 1.27 5.58 8.22
N LEU A 83 -0.02 5.93 8.32
CA LEU A 83 -0.56 7.14 7.70
C LEU A 83 0.09 8.43 8.24
N LEU A 84 0.41 8.49 9.53
CA LEU A 84 1.01 9.66 10.18
C LEU A 84 2.50 9.82 9.82
N GLU A 85 3.22 8.72 9.64
CA GLU A 85 4.65 8.72 9.27
C GLU A 85 4.90 9.05 7.80
N HIS A 86 3.88 8.90 6.95
CA HIS A 86 4.01 9.03 5.50
C HIS A 86 3.39 10.32 4.95
N LYS A 87 3.84 10.70 3.74
CA LYS A 87 3.09 11.63 2.89
C LYS A 87 2.11 10.82 2.05
N VAL A 88 0.81 11.01 2.25
CA VAL A 88 -0.21 10.19 1.59
C VAL A 88 -0.60 10.76 0.22
N TYR A 89 -0.61 9.90 -0.80
CA TYR A 89 -1.25 10.17 -2.09
C TYR A 89 -2.37 9.14 -2.29
N ASN A 90 -3.60 9.64 -2.31
CA ASN A 90 -4.76 8.78 -2.47
C ASN A 90 -5.13 8.67 -3.95
N PHE A 91 -5.10 7.44 -4.47
CA PHE A 91 -5.56 7.08 -5.80
C PHE A 91 -6.83 6.22 -5.76
N SER A 92 -7.32 5.79 -4.59
CA SER A 92 -8.43 4.84 -4.45
C SER A 92 -9.78 5.38 -4.91
#